data_AF-A0A5B8LUF7-F1
#
_entry.id   AF-A0A5B8LUF7-F1
#
_cell.length_a   1.000
_cell.length_b   1.000
_cell.length_c   1.000
_cell.angle_alpha   90.00
_cell.angle_beta   90.00
_cell.angle_gamma   90.00
#
_symmetry.space_group_name_H-M   'P 1'
#
loop_
_entity.id
_entity.type
_entity.pdbx_description
1 polymer ?
#
loop_
_entity_poly.entity_id
_entity_poly.type
_entity_poly.pdbx_seq_one_letter_code
_entity_poly.pdbx_strand_id
1 'polypeptide(L)'
;MRGAPGAFLPQALARRMVTPVSNEMGLGVFSDRPGWFHHPGSNQGFRAYIRASYETGDGFAIMSNGDNGGELNAVLRRLLEASL
;
A
#
# COMPACT_ATOMS: atom_id res chain seq x y z
N MET A 1 14.43 -1.96 2.47
CA MET A 1 14.22 -2.54 1.13
C MET A 1 15.31 -3.51 0.76
N ARG A 2 15.00 -4.80 0.72
CA ARG A 2 15.86 -5.84 0.15
C ARG A 2 15.50 -6.00 -1.33
N GLY A 3 16.49 -6.11 -2.21
CA GLY A 3 16.30 -6.40 -3.63
C GLY A 3 17.36 -7.39 -4.08
N ALA A 4 16.95 -8.43 -4.83
CA ALA A 4 17.89 -9.41 -5.38
C ALA A 4 18.42 -8.94 -6.74
N PRO A 5 19.70 -9.22 -7.08
CA PRO A 5 20.19 -9.06 -8.45
C PRO A 5 19.29 -9.80 -9.44
N GLY A 6 18.88 -9.12 -10.53
CA GLY A 6 17.97 -9.69 -11.53
C GLY A 6 16.49 -9.73 -11.14
N ALA A 7 16.08 -9.15 -10.01
CA ALA A 7 14.66 -9.03 -9.68
C ALA A 7 13.90 -8.19 -10.72
N PHE A 8 12.62 -8.53 -10.94
CA PHE A 8 11.75 -7.84 -11.92
C PHE A 8 11.71 -6.32 -11.73
N LEU A 9 11.66 -5.86 -10.48
CA LEU A 9 11.69 -4.44 -10.14
C LEU A 9 13.07 -4.05 -9.60
N PRO A 10 13.86 -3.24 -10.35
CA PRO A 10 15.15 -2.77 -9.86
C PRO A 10 15.02 -1.99 -8.55
N GLN A 11 15.93 -2.23 -7.60
CA GLN A 11 15.86 -1.62 -6.27
C GLN A 11 15.85 -0.07 -6.33
N ALA A 12 16.60 0.51 -7.27
CA ALA A 12 16.60 1.96 -7.48
C ALA A 12 15.23 2.48 -7.94
N LEU A 13 14.52 1.74 -8.80
CA LEU A 13 13.17 2.09 -9.22
C LEU A 13 12.16 1.92 -8.08
N ALA A 14 12.24 0.84 -7.30
CA ALA A 14 11.39 0.63 -6.14
C ALA A 14 11.51 1.78 -5.11
N ARG A 15 12.73 2.26 -4.84
CA ARG A 15 12.97 3.43 -3.98
C ARG A 15 12.29 4.68 -4.52
N ARG A 16 12.41 4.94 -5.82
CA ARG A 16 11.75 6.08 -6.47
C ARG A 16 10.24 5.99 -6.40
N MET A 17 9.66 4.80 -6.52
CA MET A 17 8.21 4.62 -6.45
C MET A 17 7.61 5.04 -5.11
N VAL A 18 8.27 4.70 -4.00
CA VAL A 18 7.75 5.01 -2.66
C VAL A 18 8.26 6.32 -2.07
N THR A 19 9.20 7.00 -2.73
CA THR A 19 9.70 8.30 -2.26
C THR A 19 8.68 9.39 -2.62
N PRO A 20 8.10 10.11 -1.66
CA PRO A 20 7.16 11.18 -1.95
C PRO A 20 7.81 12.31 -2.77
N VAL A 21 7.09 12.80 -3.78
CA VAL A 21 7.47 13.97 -4.57
C VAL A 21 6.61 15.20 -4.24
N SER A 22 5.38 14.99 -3.77
CA SER A 22 4.45 16.05 -3.35
C SER A 22 3.38 15.46 -2.45
N ASN A 23 3.04 16.11 -1.33
CA ASN A 23 1.93 15.74 -0.44
C ASN A 23 1.83 14.22 -0.20
N GLU A 24 2.93 13.59 0.23
CA GLU A 24 3.00 12.15 0.54
C GLU A 24 2.81 11.21 -0.66
N MET A 25 2.64 11.73 -1.88
CA MET A 25 2.49 10.93 -3.11
C MET A 25 3.86 10.61 -3.71
N GLY A 26 4.13 9.32 -3.90
CA GLY A 26 5.20 8.80 -4.75
C GLY A 26 4.70 8.51 -6.17
N LEU A 27 5.34 7.55 -6.86
CA LEU A 27 4.92 7.12 -8.19
C LEU A 27 3.85 6.02 -8.05
N GLY A 28 2.58 6.43 -8.02
CA GLY A 28 1.43 5.52 -7.98
C GLY A 28 1.13 4.92 -6.60
N VAL A 29 1.74 5.44 -5.53
CA VAL A 29 1.48 5.06 -4.13
C VAL A 29 1.55 6.29 -3.23
N PHE A 30 0.92 6.22 -2.07
CA PHE A 30 0.99 7.20 -1.00
C PHE A 30 1.88 6.68 0.13
N SER A 31 2.55 7.57 0.85
CA SER A 31 3.45 7.26 1.96
C SER A 31 3.23 8.25 3.11
N ASP A 32 2.13 8.03 3.83
CA ASP A 32 1.65 8.76 5.02
C ASP A 32 2.43 8.43 6.31
N ARG A 33 3.20 7.34 6.29
CA ARG A 33 4.03 6.87 7.41
C ARG A 33 5.41 6.47 6.89
N PRO A 34 6.52 6.96 7.47
CA PRO A 34 7.86 6.53 7.08
C PRO A 34 7.99 5.01 7.11
N GLY A 35 8.59 4.42 6.07
CA GLY A 35 8.74 2.97 5.96
C GLY A 35 7.58 2.25 5.28
N TRP A 36 6.43 2.92 5.11
CA TRP A 36 5.19 2.34 4.64
C TRP A 36 4.66 3.05 3.40
N PHE A 37 4.05 2.28 2.51
CA PHE A 37 3.29 2.82 1.39
C PHE A 37 1.92 2.16 1.29
N HIS A 38 0.97 2.86 0.70
CA HIS A 38 -0.39 2.38 0.52
C HIS A 38 -1.05 2.92 -0.76
N HIS A 39 -2.15 2.31 -1.18
CA HIS A 39 -2.99 2.85 -2.24
C HIS A 39 -4.45 2.39 -2.07
N PRO A 40 -5.43 3.31 -2.01
CA PRO A 40 -6.84 2.95 -2.06
C PRO A 40 -7.30 2.69 -3.50
N GLY A 41 -8.31 1.84 -3.69
CA GLY A 41 -8.92 1.58 -4.98
C GLY A 41 -10.44 1.59 -4.87
N SER A 42 -11.11 2.15 -5.86
CA SER A 42 -12.57 2.20 -5.90
C SER A 42 -13.06 2.16 -7.35
N ASN A 43 -13.98 1.24 -7.62
CA ASN A 43 -14.80 1.20 -8.83
C ASN A 43 -16.27 1.02 -8.41
N GLN A 44 -17.22 1.20 -9.31
CA GLN A 44 -18.63 0.87 -9.03
C GLN A 44 -18.76 -0.58 -8.56
N GLY A 45 -19.30 -0.81 -7.36
CA GLY A 45 -19.44 -2.14 -6.78
C GLY A 45 -18.15 -2.77 -6.24
N PHE A 46 -17.01 -2.07 -6.22
CA PHE A 46 -15.74 -2.63 -5.70
C PHE A 46 -14.95 -1.63 -4.87
N ARG A 47 -14.30 -2.13 -3.81
CA ARG A 47 -13.33 -1.36 -3.03
C ARG A 47 -12.08 -2.19 -2.79
N ALA A 48 -10.93 -1.56 -2.88
CA ALA A 48 -9.63 -2.19 -2.64
C ALA A 48 -8.75 -1.29 -1.77
N TYR A 49 -7.83 -1.91 -1.05
CA TYR A 49 -6.78 -1.21 -0.32
C TYR A 49 -5.55 -2.10 -0.21
N ILE A 50 -4.37 -1.53 -0.43
CA ILE A 50 -3.09 -2.18 -0.16
C ILE A 50 -2.26 -1.31 0.78
N ARG A 51 -1.55 -1.93 1.72
CA ARG A 51 -0.53 -1.29 2.55
C ARG A 51 0.63 -2.25 2.78
N ALA A 52 1.86 -1.77 2.66
CA ALA A 52 3.06 -2.56 2.90
C ALA A 52 4.22 -1.74 3.44
N SER A 53 5.05 -2.40 4.24
CA SER A 53 6.30 -1.90 4.81
C SER A 53 7.46 -2.35 3.94
N TYR A 54 8.23 -1.40 3.43
CA TYR A 54 9.45 -1.72 2.68
C TYR A 54 10.66 -1.93 3.60
N GLU A 55 10.48 -1.74 4.91
CA GLU A 55 11.48 -1.95 5.96
C GLU A 55 11.43 -3.39 6.48
N THR A 56 10.24 -3.84 6.89
CA THR A 56 10.01 -5.17 7.48
C THR A 56 9.62 -6.21 6.44
N GLY A 57 8.95 -5.80 5.36
CA GLY A 57 8.37 -6.70 4.36
C GLY A 57 6.92 -7.09 4.66
N ASP A 58 6.35 -6.64 5.77
CA ASP A 58 4.97 -6.90 6.13
C ASP A 58 4.00 -6.10 5.27
N GLY A 59 2.79 -6.61 5.09
CA GLY A 59 1.75 -5.90 4.37
C GLY A 59 0.47 -6.70 4.26
N PHE A 60 -0.57 -6.03 3.79
CA PHE A 60 -1.87 -6.63 3.55
C PHE A 60 -2.56 -5.99 2.35
N ALA A 61 -3.49 -6.74 1.78
CA ALA A 61 -4.42 -6.27 0.78
C ALA A 61 -5.85 -6.65 1.19
N ILE A 62 -6.78 -5.74 1.00
CA ILE A 62 -8.21 -5.94 1.25
C ILE A 62 -8.94 -5.67 -0.06
N MET A 63 -9.83 -6.58 -0.43
CA MET A 63 -10.68 -6.45 -1.61
C MET A 63 -12.11 -6.81 -1.24
N SER A 64 -13.06 -6.02 -1.72
CA SER A 64 -14.49 -6.27 -1.57
C SER A 64 -15.23 -5.96 -2.87
N ASN A 65 -16.33 -6.66 -3.09
CA ASN A 65 -17.18 -6.63 -4.27
C ASN A 65 -18.57 -6.07 -3.98
N GLY A 66 -18.65 -5.04 -3.13
CA GLY A 66 -19.87 -4.28 -2.89
C GLY A 66 -19.58 -2.81 -2.58
N ASP A 67 -20.54 -1.93 -2.83
CA ASP A 67 -20.36 -0.49 -2.62
C ASP A 67 -20.15 -0.09 -1.15
N ASN A 68 -20.69 -0.88 -0.24
CA ASN A 68 -20.49 -0.73 1.21
C ASN A 68 -19.11 -1.26 1.69
N GLY A 69 -18.27 -1.75 0.76
CA GLY A 69 -16.94 -2.29 1.08
C GLY A 69 -16.00 -1.28 1.75
N GLY A 70 -16.30 0.03 1.67
CA GLY A 70 -15.51 1.07 2.32
C GLY A 70 -15.53 0.96 3.85
N GLU A 71 -16.68 0.63 4.44
CA GLU A 71 -16.84 0.47 5.88
C GLU A 71 -16.07 -0.75 6.39
N LEU A 72 -16.19 -1.87 5.67
CA LEU A 72 -15.43 -3.08 5.96
C LEU A 72 -13.92 -2.83 5.85
N ASN A 73 -13.48 -2.15 4.77
CA ASN A 73 -12.08 -1.78 4.59
C ASN A 73 -11.55 -0.94 5.76
N ALA A 74 -12.32 0.02 6.26
CA ALA A 74 -11.91 0.87 7.38
C ALA A 74 -11.68 0.06 8.66
N VAL A 75 -12.60 -0.86 8.99
CA VAL A 75 -12.47 -1.72 10.18
C VAL A 75 -11.29 -2.68 10.03
N LEU A 76 -11.18 -3.36 8.90
CA LEU A 76 -10.10 -4.33 8.66
C LEU A 76 -8.72 -3.66 8.64
N ARG A 77 -8.60 -2.47 8.02
CA ARG A 77 -7.35 -1.69 8.06
C ARG A 77 -6.90 -1.43 9.49
N ARG A 78 -7.79 -0.93 10.34
CA ARG A 78 -7.46 -0.63 11.74
C ARG A 78 -6.97 -1.88 12.49
N LEU A 79 -7.62 -3.02 12.29
CA LEU A 79 -7.25 -4.27 12.97
C LEU A 79 -5.91 -4.83 12.46
N LEU A 80 -5.70 -4.81 11.14
CA LEU A 80 -4.46 -5.31 10.54
C LEU A 80 -3.28 -4.39 10.87
N GLU A 81 -3.45 -3.07 10.81
CA GLU A 81 -2.39 -2.11 11.16
C GLU A 81 -1.97 -2.18 12.64
N ALA A 82 -2.87 -2.61 13.54
CA ALA A 82 -2.54 -2.85 14.94
C ALA A 82 -1.78 -4.18 15.18
N SER A 83 -1.74 -5.05 14.18
CA SER A 83 -1.13 -6.39 14.24
C SER A 83 0.20 -6.49 13.50
N LEU A 84 0.69 -5.38 12.92
CA LEU A 84 1.90 -5.27 12.11
C LEU A 84 2.91 -4.27 12.68
#